data_AF-A0A6P2F757-F1
#
_entry.id   AF-A0A6P2F757-F1
#
_cell.length_a   1.000
_cell.length_b   1.000
_cell.length_c   1.000
_cell.angle_alpha   90.00
_cell.angle_beta   90.00
_cell.angle_gamma   90.00
#
_symmetry.space_group_name_H-M   'P 1'
#
loop_
_entity.id
_entity.type
_entity.pdbx_description
1 polymer ?
#
loop_
_entity_poly.entity_id
_entity_poly.type
_entity_poly.pdbx_seq_one_letter_code
_entity_poly.pdbx_strand_id
1 'polypeptide(L)'
;MTLESEVFAVRELEEGDALGYGAHYVAATRRRIGLVAIGYADGYPRTVPPGTPVMAGTHRAQIVGRVSMDMLTIDLTDFPSEGVGSKVELWGRNIPVNDVASAVGTIGYELLCHVQRVPRIYDNASATT
;
A
#
# COMPACT_ATOMS: atom_id res chain seq x y z
N MET A 1 8.23 -1.17 -13.85
CA MET A 1 7.55 -0.01 -13.26
C MET A 1 7.42 -0.25 -11.77
N THR A 2 7.77 0.74 -10.96
CA THR A 2 7.54 0.72 -9.50
C THR A 2 6.45 1.75 -9.21
N LEU A 3 5.43 1.34 -8.47
CA LEU A 3 4.45 2.26 -7.88
C LEU A 3 4.79 2.38 -6.40
N GLU A 4 5.19 3.57 -5.99
CA GLU A 4 5.54 3.89 -4.62
C GLU A 4 4.84 5.15 -4.14
N SER A 5 4.64 5.24 -2.83
CA SER A 5 4.15 6.41 -2.11
C SER A 5 4.86 6.47 -0.75
N GLU A 6 4.34 7.24 0.19
CA GLU A 6 4.89 7.36 1.53
C GLU A 6 3.80 7.39 2.60
N VAL A 7 4.18 7.00 3.80
CA VAL A 7 3.34 7.16 4.99
C VAL A 7 3.28 8.65 5.34
N PHE A 8 2.10 9.25 5.30
CA PHE A 8 1.92 10.68 5.66
C PHE A 8 1.47 10.87 7.11
N ALA A 9 0.92 9.83 7.73
CA ALA A 9 0.47 9.86 9.13
C ALA A 9 0.56 8.47 9.74
N VAL A 10 0.68 8.42 11.07
CA VAL A 10 0.60 7.19 11.86
C VAL A 10 -0.46 7.36 12.93
N ARG A 11 -1.26 6.32 13.15
CA ARG A 11 -2.27 6.25 14.20
C ARG A 11 -2.10 5.01 15.05
N GLU A 12 -2.27 5.17 16.34
CA GLU A 12 -2.42 4.06 17.27
C GLU A 12 -3.90 3.68 17.34
N LEU A 13 -4.19 2.38 17.26
CA LEU A 13 -5.50 1.80 17.50
C LEU A 13 -5.43 0.96 18.77
N GLU A 14 -6.45 1.06 19.60
CA GLU A 14 -6.65 0.17 20.74
C GLU A 14 -7.42 -1.10 20.30
N GLU A 15 -7.45 -2.11 21.17
CA GLU A 15 -8.28 -3.29 20.94
C GLU A 15 -9.76 -2.89 20.81
N GLY A 16 -10.43 -3.41 19.76
CA GLY A 16 -11.82 -3.11 19.45
C GLY A 16 -12.04 -1.90 18.53
N ASP A 17 -11.01 -1.10 18.25
CA ASP A 17 -11.13 0.03 17.32
C ASP A 17 -11.35 -0.47 15.88
N ALA A 18 -12.27 0.18 15.17
CA ALA A 18 -12.55 -0.13 13.77
C ALA A 18 -11.83 0.82 12.80
N LEU A 19 -11.38 0.28 11.66
CA LEU A 19 -10.63 1.03 10.65
C LEU A 19 -11.32 0.99 9.27
N GLY A 20 -11.39 2.16 8.63
CA GLY A 20 -11.80 2.32 7.24
C GLY A 20 -13.30 2.20 6.99
N TYR A 21 -13.68 2.33 5.72
CA TYR A 21 -15.09 2.31 5.32
C TYR A 21 -15.76 0.96 5.57
N GLY A 22 -16.92 1.01 6.23
CA GLY A 22 -17.72 -0.18 6.55
C GLY A 22 -17.20 -1.00 7.73
N ALA A 23 -16.18 -0.52 8.45
CA ALA A 23 -15.65 -1.16 9.66
C ALA A 23 -15.30 -2.65 9.48
N HIS A 24 -14.80 -3.02 8.29
CA HIS A 24 -14.43 -4.41 7.97
C HIS A 24 -13.16 -4.88 8.71
N TYR A 25 -12.36 -3.95 9.20
CA TYR A 25 -11.21 -4.25 10.06
C TYR A 25 -11.52 -3.75 11.47
N VAL A 26 -11.35 -4.64 12.44
CA VAL A 26 -11.41 -4.33 13.87
C VAL A 26 -10.09 -4.83 14.48
N ALA A 27 -9.41 -3.95 15.20
CA ALA A 27 -8.12 -4.26 15.81
C ALA A 27 -8.32 -5.30 16.93
N ALA A 28 -7.72 -6.48 16.78
CA ALA A 28 -7.77 -7.54 17.78
C ALA A 28 -6.86 -7.29 18.99
N THR A 29 -5.90 -6.39 18.84
CA THR A 29 -4.94 -5.95 19.87
C THR A 29 -4.60 -4.49 19.59
N ARG A 30 -3.80 -3.85 20.45
CA ARG A 30 -3.18 -2.57 20.11
C ARG A 30 -2.42 -2.68 18.79
N ARG A 31 -2.60 -1.70 17.89
CA ARG A 31 -1.96 -1.66 16.56
C ARG A 31 -1.42 -0.27 16.23
N ARG A 32 -0.33 -0.22 15.48
CA ARG A 32 0.23 1.01 14.91
C ARG A 32 0.03 1.02 13.41
N ILE A 33 -0.81 1.91 12.92
CA ILE A 33 -1.27 1.95 11.53
C ILE A 33 -0.66 3.13 10.79
N GLY A 34 0.05 2.86 9.70
CA GLY A 34 0.52 3.86 8.76
C GLY A 34 -0.56 4.19 7.73
N LEU A 35 -0.81 5.49 7.49
CA LEU A 35 -1.67 5.97 6.42
C LEU A 35 -0.78 6.37 5.24
N VAL A 36 -1.05 5.80 4.06
CA VAL A 36 -0.25 5.97 2.85
C VAL A 36 -1.02 6.83 1.85
N ALA A 37 -0.34 7.79 1.23
CA ALA A 37 -0.94 8.74 0.28
C ALA A 37 -1.11 8.12 -1.11
N ILE A 38 -1.93 7.08 -1.19
CA ILE A 38 -2.35 6.45 -2.45
C ILE A 38 -3.67 5.71 -2.27
N GLY A 39 -4.56 5.82 -3.25
CA GLY A 39 -5.84 5.14 -3.23
C GLY A 39 -6.31 4.68 -4.59
N TYR A 40 -7.59 4.34 -4.69
CA TYR A 40 -8.14 3.78 -5.92
C TYR A 40 -8.27 4.78 -7.06
N ALA A 41 -8.32 6.09 -6.77
CA ALA A 41 -8.32 7.09 -7.81
C ALA A 41 -6.93 7.27 -8.46
N ASP A 42 -5.87 6.79 -7.80
CA ASP A 42 -4.51 6.75 -8.33
C ASP A 42 -4.25 5.47 -9.17
N GLY A 43 -5.22 4.54 -9.17
CA GLY A 43 -5.16 3.27 -9.88
C GLY A 43 -4.87 2.04 -9.01
N TYR A 44 -4.74 2.20 -7.69
CA TYR A 44 -4.53 1.05 -6.79
C TYR A 44 -5.86 0.33 -6.49
N PRO A 45 -6.00 -0.99 -6.65
CA PRO A 45 -7.32 -1.63 -6.61
C PRO A 45 -8.04 -1.45 -5.27
N ARG A 46 -9.30 -1.00 -5.31
CA ARG A 46 -10.14 -0.90 -4.11
C ARG A 46 -10.40 -2.26 -3.45
N THR A 47 -10.37 -3.32 -4.25
CA THR A 47 -10.78 -4.68 -3.90
C THR A 47 -9.63 -5.55 -3.40
N VAL A 48 -8.43 -5.00 -3.15
CA VAL A 48 -7.35 -5.76 -2.52
C VAL A 48 -7.83 -6.39 -1.21
N PRO A 49 -7.57 -7.69 -0.99
CA PRO A 49 -7.91 -8.32 0.28
C PRO A 49 -7.06 -7.76 1.42
N PRO A 50 -7.59 -7.70 2.66
CA PRO A 50 -6.76 -7.46 3.84
C PRO A 50 -5.59 -8.45 3.89
N GLY A 51 -4.41 -8.00 4.33
CA GLY A 51 -3.20 -8.81 4.32
C GLY A 51 -2.38 -8.70 3.03
N THR A 52 -2.87 -7.97 2.02
CA THR A 52 -2.10 -7.73 0.78
C THR A 52 -0.75 -7.09 1.12
N PRO A 53 0.38 -7.68 0.66
CA PRO A 53 1.69 -7.24 1.08
C PRO A 53 2.11 -5.93 0.39
N VAL A 54 2.86 -5.11 1.12
CA VAL A 54 3.58 -3.93 0.63
C VAL A 54 5.00 -3.93 1.21
N MET A 55 5.91 -3.14 0.65
CA MET A 55 7.23 -2.91 1.26
C MET A 55 7.25 -1.53 1.92
N ALA A 56 7.32 -1.45 3.24
CA ALA A 56 7.50 -0.20 3.99
C ALA A 56 8.96 -0.07 4.42
N GLY A 57 9.69 0.87 3.83
CA GLY A 57 11.16 0.96 3.99
C GLY A 57 11.82 -0.34 3.54
N THR A 58 12.39 -1.09 4.48
CA THR A 58 12.98 -2.43 4.24
C THR A 58 12.11 -3.59 4.73
N HIS A 59 10.91 -3.31 5.22
CA HIS A 59 10.05 -4.25 5.92
C HIS A 59 8.82 -4.63 5.10
N ARG A 60 8.52 -5.93 5.04
CA ARG A 60 7.31 -6.42 4.36
C ARG A 60 6.10 -6.28 5.28
N ALA A 61 5.37 -5.19 5.10
CA ALA A 61 4.13 -4.89 5.82
C ALA A 61 2.90 -5.38 5.05
N GLN A 62 1.72 -5.16 5.63
CA GLN A 62 0.45 -5.58 5.06
C GLN A 62 -0.59 -4.46 5.07
N ILE A 63 -1.43 -4.42 4.04
CA ILE A 63 -2.59 -3.54 3.98
C ILE A 63 -3.66 -4.05 4.96
N VAL A 64 -4.19 -3.12 5.76
CA VAL A 64 -5.30 -3.36 6.68
C VAL A 64 -6.45 -2.41 6.37
N GLY A 65 -7.68 -2.86 6.55
CA GLY A 65 -8.86 -2.09 6.16
C GLY A 65 -9.05 -1.99 4.64
N ARG A 66 -9.98 -1.12 4.21
CA ARG A 66 -10.28 -0.90 2.79
C ARG A 66 -9.46 0.25 2.22
N VAL A 67 -8.98 0.07 0.99
CA VAL A 67 -8.41 1.15 0.16
C VAL A 67 -9.47 2.21 -0.11
N SER A 68 -9.16 3.45 0.23
CA SER A 68 -10.01 4.64 0.03
C SER A 68 -9.65 5.34 -1.28
N MET A 69 -10.31 6.47 -1.58
CA MET A 69 -10.09 7.19 -2.84
C MET A 69 -8.64 7.66 -2.99
N ASP A 70 -8.08 8.22 -1.91
CA ASP A 70 -6.78 8.90 -1.90
C ASP A 70 -5.79 8.32 -0.88
N MET A 71 -6.20 7.29 -0.14
CA MET A 71 -5.36 6.69 0.89
C MET A 71 -5.65 5.20 1.10
N LEU A 72 -4.65 4.51 1.63
CA LEU A 72 -4.78 3.18 2.20
C LEU A 72 -4.00 3.10 3.51
N THR A 73 -4.20 2.00 4.24
CA THR A 73 -3.63 1.82 5.58
C THR A 73 -2.82 0.54 5.66
N ILE A 74 -1.69 0.59 6.36
CA ILE A 74 -0.75 -0.53 6.52
C ILE A 74 -0.45 -0.76 8.00
N ASP A 75 -0.27 -2.03 8.39
CA ASP A 75 0.12 -2.38 9.76
C ASP A 75 1.65 -2.20 9.92
N LEU A 76 2.04 -1.32 10.84
CA LEU A 76 3.42 -1.00 11.20
C LEU A 76 3.74 -1.41 12.65
N THR A 77 2.89 -2.23 13.27
CA THR A 77 3.03 -2.62 14.69
C THR A 77 4.39 -3.25 14.99
N ASP A 78 4.88 -4.11 14.09
CA ASP A 78 6.15 -4.82 14.26
C ASP A 78 7.37 -4.05 13.72
N PHE A 79 7.15 -2.83 13.18
CA PHE A 79 8.17 -2.04 12.49
C PHE A 79 8.31 -0.64 13.10
N PRO A 80 8.87 -0.52 14.34
CA PRO A 80 8.94 0.75 15.06
C PRO A 80 9.84 1.80 14.38
N SER A 81 10.76 1.36 13.52
CA SER A 81 11.62 2.24 12.72
C SER A 81 10.89 2.90 11.55
N GLU A 82 9.76 2.35 11.11
CA GLU A 82 8.97 2.89 10.02
C GLU A 82 7.89 3.85 10.55
N GLY A 83 7.52 4.87 9.81
CA GLY A 83 6.55 5.87 10.24
C GLY A 83 6.35 6.94 9.18
N VAL A 84 6.03 8.16 9.59
CA VAL A 84 5.87 9.28 8.65
C VAL A 84 7.14 9.47 7.82
N GLY A 85 6.99 9.55 6.50
CA GLY A 85 8.08 9.64 5.52
C GLY A 85 8.66 8.29 5.09
N SER A 86 8.24 7.17 5.69
CA SER A 86 8.64 5.85 5.20
C SER A 86 8.07 5.63 3.80
N LYS A 87 8.96 5.30 2.86
CA LYS A 87 8.57 4.88 1.51
C LYS A 87 7.78 3.60 1.56
N VAL A 88 6.74 3.51 0.74
CA VAL A 88 5.88 2.34 0.59
C VAL A 88 5.88 1.92 -0.86
N GLU A 89 6.38 0.73 -1.16
CA GLU A 89 6.27 0.08 -2.48
C GLU A 89 4.98 -0.74 -2.53
N LEU A 90 4.09 -0.39 -3.47
CA LEU A 90 2.82 -1.05 -3.70
C LEU A 90 2.95 -2.17 -4.72
N TRP A 91 3.79 -1.95 -5.74
CA TRP A 91 4.38 -2.97 -6.59
C TRP A 91 5.68 -2.46 -7.20
N GLY A 92 6.57 -3.38 -7.58
CA GLY A 92 7.88 -3.06 -8.11
C GLY A 92 8.85 -4.23 -7.99
N ARG A 93 10.06 -3.93 -7.52
CA ARG A 93 11.14 -4.91 -7.38
C ARG A 93 10.85 -5.95 -6.29
N ASN A 94 10.23 -5.52 -5.19
CA ASN A 94 10.00 -6.34 -4.01
C ASN A 94 8.59 -6.92 -3.97
N ILE A 95 7.63 -6.24 -4.59
CA ILE A 95 6.22 -6.67 -4.66
C ILE A 95 5.83 -6.85 -6.13
N PRO A 96 5.81 -8.07 -6.68
CA PRO A 96 5.44 -8.29 -8.07
C PRO A 96 4.00 -7.85 -8.36
N VAL A 97 3.80 -7.06 -9.42
CA VAL A 97 2.46 -6.57 -9.80
C VAL A 97 1.47 -7.70 -10.10
N ASN A 98 1.96 -8.85 -10.59
CA ASN A 98 1.12 -10.02 -10.88
C ASN A 98 0.60 -10.70 -9.61
N ASP A 99 1.29 -10.58 -8.48
CA ASP A 99 0.81 -11.10 -7.20
C ASP A 99 -0.39 -10.27 -6.72
N VAL A 100 -0.29 -8.94 -6.84
CA VAL A 100 -1.39 -8.01 -6.54
C VAL A 100 -2.57 -8.25 -7.48
N ALA A 101 -2.31 -8.42 -8.78
CA ALA A 101 -3.36 -8.67 -9.77
C ALA A 101 -4.11 -9.98 -9.49
N SER A 102 -3.37 -11.05 -9.18
CA SER A 102 -3.94 -12.36 -8.84
C SER A 102 -4.80 -12.28 -7.58
N ALA A 103 -4.40 -11.49 -6.58
CA ALA A 103 -5.16 -11.28 -5.35
C ALA A 103 -6.52 -10.59 -5.56
N VAL A 104 -6.68 -9.83 -6.66
CA VAL A 104 -7.95 -9.15 -7.01
C VAL A 104 -8.64 -9.76 -8.23
N GLY A 105 -8.18 -10.92 -8.71
CA GLY A 105 -8.81 -11.65 -9.81
C GLY A 105 -8.63 -11.01 -11.19
N THR A 106 -7.50 -10.34 -11.43
CA THR A 106 -7.15 -9.72 -12.72
C THR A 106 -5.73 -10.05 -13.16
N ILE A 107 -5.25 -9.43 -14.23
CA ILE A 107 -3.89 -9.52 -14.78
C ILE A 107 -3.10 -8.23 -14.53
N GLY A 108 -1.77 -8.34 -14.45
CA GLY A 108 -0.90 -7.19 -14.20
C GLY A 108 -1.08 -6.05 -15.20
N TYR A 109 -1.45 -6.36 -16.45
CA TYR A 109 -1.69 -5.35 -17.48
C TYR A 109 -2.81 -4.37 -17.11
N GLU A 110 -3.92 -4.85 -16.53
CA GLU A 110 -5.00 -3.98 -16.09
C GLU A 110 -4.54 -3.03 -14.97
N LEU A 111 -3.77 -3.55 -14.00
CA LEU A 111 -3.24 -2.71 -12.92
C LEU A 111 -2.32 -1.60 -13.46
N LEU A 112 -1.43 -1.95 -14.39
CA LEU A 112 -0.50 -0.99 -14.99
C LEU A 112 -1.23 0.06 -15.84
N CYS A 113 -2.30 -0.33 -16.56
CA CYS A 113 -3.09 0.60 -17.37
C CYS A 113 -4.00 1.51 -16.53
N HIS A 114 -4.42 1.09 -15.33
CA HIS A 114 -5.28 1.88 -14.45
C HIS A 114 -4.54 2.95 -13.66
N VAL A 115 -3.21 3.02 -13.72
CA VAL A 115 -2.42 4.05 -13.03
C VAL A 115 -2.80 5.45 -13.53
N GLN A 116 -3.33 6.27 -12.61
CA GLN A 116 -3.83 7.63 -12.87
C GLN A 116 -3.33 8.60 -11.79
N ARG A 117 -3.39 9.90 -12.05
CA ARG A 117 -2.97 11.03 -11.17
C ARG A 117 -1.49 11.08 -10.77
N VAL A 118 -0.85 9.94 -10.54
CA VAL A 118 0.54 9.86 -10.11
C VAL A 118 1.50 10.39 -11.17
N PRO A 119 2.53 11.15 -10.76
CA PRO A 119 3.60 11.54 -11.65
C PRO A 119 4.39 10.31 -12.09
N ARG A 120 4.83 10.30 -13.35
CA ARG A 120 5.69 9.24 -13.89
C ARG A 120 7.11 9.77 -13.98
N ILE A 121 8.01 9.15 -13.23
CA ILE A 121 9.43 9.46 -13.26
C ILE A 121 10.11 8.41 -14.13
N TYR A 122 10.68 8.86 -15.24
CA TYR A 122 11.43 8.00 -16.16
C TYR A 122 12.91 8.08 -15.81
N ASP A 123 13.44 7.01 -15.23
CA ASP A 123 14.87 6.91 -14.99
C ASP A 123 15.56 6.42 -16.27
N ASN A 124 16.27 7.33 -16.95
CA ASN A 124 17.09 7.00 -18.12
C ASN A 124 18.45 6.46 -17.65
N ALA A 125 18.44 5.46 -16.77
CA ALA A 125 19.63 4.68 -16.46
C ALA A 125 20.08 4.03 -17.78
N SER A 126 21.00 4.72 -18.45
CA SER A 126 21.60 4.31 -19.70
C SER A 126 22.22 2.96 -19.42
N ALA A 127 21.83 1.94 -20.19
CA ALA A 127 22.58 0.70 -20.26
C ALA A 127 24.03 1.10 -20.56
N THR A 128 24.87 1.09 -19.53
CA THR A 128 26.29 1.31 -19.70
C THR A 128 26.77 0.16 -20.57
N THR A 129 27.40 0.55 -21.67
CA THR A 129 27.87 -0.27 -22.80
C THR A 129 28.61 -1.54 -22.36
#